data_AF-D5UGM4-F1
#
_entry.id   AF-D5UGM4-F1
#
_cell.length_a   1.000
_cell.length_b   1.000
_cell.length_c   1.000
_cell.angle_alpha   90.00
_cell.angle_beta   90.00
_cell.angle_gamma   90.00
#
_symmetry.space_group_name_H-M   'P 1'
#
loop_
_entity.id
_entity.type
_entity.pdbx_description
1 polymer ?
#
loop_
_entity_poly.entity_id
_entity_poly.type
_entity_poly.pdbx_seq_one_letter_code
_entity_poly.pdbx_strand_id
1 'polypeptide(L)'
;MRPPQSPSRRTARRTARTAALVAGLAAGLAGCTPTTTETPDPRVASAAATGPGTPVATLGEPEELTTGLEAPWGLTFLPDGSALVSERISGRILHVAAEGGPPREVGVVPDVAVSSEGGLLGIAASPDFAQDRTVYASVSGRDENRIVALTVAEDLGSLAVDRVLLDGILTADRHHGGRLAIGPDGHLWIGTGDAFEPENAADDDSLNGKILRIATDGSIPVDNPQGSPIYSRGHRNVQGITFGPDGTAYASELGHRTWDEVNVLRPGEDYGWPATEGVAGDTGVPPIATLHPDDASPSGVAHAAGSLWIGALGGQRLWQLPVDGPAATADPIEHLTGTYGRIRTVEVAPDGALWLITSNTDRATWGGTDPRPGDDRILRVEVVAAGG
;
A
#
# COMPACT_ATOMS: atom_id res chain seq x y z
N MET A 1 41.52 6.26 66.85
CA MET A 1 41.96 7.68 66.81
C MET A 1 40.85 8.54 66.21
N ARG A 2 40.94 9.87 66.32
CA ARG A 2 39.82 10.81 66.07
C ARG A 2 39.54 11.06 64.57
N PRO A 3 38.29 11.42 64.18
CA PRO A 3 37.96 12.20 62.98
C PRO A 3 38.16 13.72 63.28
N PRO A 4 37.67 14.71 62.52
CA PRO A 4 37.00 14.73 61.20
C PRO A 4 37.65 15.75 60.22
N GLN A 5 37.00 16.08 59.08
CA GLN A 5 36.48 17.44 58.83
C GLN A 5 35.69 17.58 57.51
N SER A 6 34.50 18.17 57.61
CA SER A 6 33.89 19.06 56.63
C SER A 6 33.56 20.38 57.37
N PRO A 7 33.53 21.54 56.69
CA PRO A 7 32.29 22.04 56.07
C PRO A 7 32.62 22.79 54.74
N SER A 8 31.83 23.70 54.12
CA SER A 8 30.56 24.32 54.50
C SER A 8 29.60 24.64 53.33
N ARG A 9 28.32 24.72 53.69
CA ARG A 9 27.17 25.31 52.97
C ARG A 9 27.39 26.78 52.58
N ARG A 10 26.68 27.24 51.53
CA ARG A 10 25.94 28.52 51.59
C ARG A 10 24.66 28.53 50.75
N THR A 11 23.56 28.89 51.40
CA THR A 11 22.20 29.04 50.84
C THR A 11 21.71 30.48 50.99
N ALA A 12 21.18 31.09 49.92
CA ALA A 12 20.21 32.20 49.89
C ALA A 12 19.83 32.43 48.41
N ARG A 13 18.59 32.41 47.89
CA ARG A 13 17.21 32.68 48.37
C ARG A 13 16.83 34.18 48.40
N ARG A 14 15.77 34.51 47.63
CA ARG A 14 15.03 35.80 47.51
C ARG A 14 15.76 36.86 46.65
N THR A 15 15.07 37.74 45.92
CA THR A 15 13.73 38.33 46.10
C THR A 15 12.97 38.59 44.77
N ALA A 16 11.64 38.46 44.80
CA ALA A 16 10.77 39.17 43.86
C ALA A 16 10.46 40.58 44.40
N ARG A 17 10.24 41.57 43.50
CA ARG A 17 9.62 42.87 43.81
C ARG A 17 8.74 43.34 42.64
N THR A 18 7.83 44.25 42.97
CA THR A 18 6.52 44.36 42.33
C THR A 18 6.26 45.75 41.76
N ALA A 19 5.38 45.81 40.75
CA ALA A 19 4.42 46.89 40.46
C ALA A 19 4.92 48.29 40.03
N ALA A 20 4.31 48.78 38.95
CA ALA A 20 3.84 50.15 38.86
C ALA A 20 2.43 50.16 38.24
N LEU A 21 1.50 50.86 38.87
CA LEU A 21 0.12 51.09 38.40
C LEU A 21 0.08 52.35 37.51
N VAL A 22 -0.77 52.39 36.49
CA VAL A 22 -1.40 53.64 36.01
C VAL A 22 -2.87 53.35 35.72
N ALA A 23 -3.76 54.23 36.19
CA ALA A 23 -5.20 54.12 36.00
C ALA A 23 -5.84 55.49 35.71
N GLY A 24 -6.92 55.46 34.92
CA GLY A 24 -7.83 56.59 34.69
C GLY A 24 -7.68 57.28 33.32
N LEU A 25 -8.74 57.85 32.73
CA LEU A 25 -10.18 57.65 32.97
C LEU A 25 -10.99 58.22 31.78
N ALA A 26 -12.17 57.63 31.52
CA ALA A 26 -13.37 58.25 30.93
C ALA A 26 -13.40 58.81 29.47
N ALA A 27 -14.28 58.17 28.69
CA ALA A 27 -15.37 58.77 27.91
C ALA A 27 -15.07 59.64 26.66
N GLY A 28 -15.37 59.07 25.49
CA GLY A 28 -15.76 59.79 24.28
C GLY A 28 -16.87 59.03 23.55
N LEU A 29 -18.12 59.47 23.70
CA LEU A 29 -19.26 58.95 22.92
C LEU A 29 -19.34 59.71 21.59
N ALA A 30 -19.04 59.04 20.49
CA ALA A 30 -19.38 59.48 19.14
C ALA A 30 -19.79 58.25 18.32
N GLY A 31 -21.04 58.24 17.86
CA GLY A 31 -21.58 57.09 17.12
C GLY A 31 -20.99 57.00 15.71
N CYS A 32 -20.68 55.78 15.29
CA CYS A 32 -20.63 55.40 13.88
C CYS A 32 -21.46 54.13 13.71
N THR A 33 -22.24 54.10 12.63
CA THR A 33 -23.18 53.03 12.30
C THR A 33 -22.49 51.67 12.21
N PRO A 34 -23.15 50.56 12.60
CA PRO A 34 -22.67 49.24 12.24
C PRO A 34 -22.80 49.08 10.73
N THR A 35 -21.68 49.20 10.02
CA THR A 35 -21.57 48.61 8.68
C THR A 35 -21.56 47.11 8.89
N THR A 36 -22.63 46.44 8.49
CA THR A 36 -22.72 44.98 8.53
C THR A 36 -21.74 44.41 7.51
N THR A 37 -20.51 44.16 7.93
CA THR A 37 -19.60 43.32 7.16
C THR A 37 -20.14 41.89 7.28
N GLU A 38 -20.91 41.45 6.28
CA GLU A 38 -21.25 40.03 6.16
C GLU A 38 -19.95 39.25 5.99
N THR A 39 -19.56 38.54 7.05
CA THR A 39 -18.66 37.39 6.91
C THR A 39 -19.35 36.41 5.96
N PRO A 40 -18.76 36.04 4.81
CA PRO A 40 -19.39 35.06 3.93
C PRO A 40 -19.53 33.74 4.68
N ASP A 41 -20.76 33.23 4.75
CA ASP A 41 -21.05 31.91 5.30
C ASP A 41 -20.29 30.86 4.48
N PRO A 42 -19.46 29.98 5.09
CA PRO A 42 -18.78 28.92 4.37
C PRO A 42 -19.73 27.84 3.80
N ARG A 43 -21.05 27.99 3.96
CA ARG A 43 -22.09 27.08 3.45
C ARG A 43 -22.80 27.58 2.19
N VAL A 44 -22.02 27.95 1.17
CA VAL A 44 -22.47 27.80 -0.22
C VAL A 44 -21.46 26.95 -0.96
N ALA A 45 -21.63 25.63 -0.86
CA ALA A 45 -21.01 24.72 -1.81
C ALA A 45 -21.48 25.14 -3.21
N SER A 46 -20.53 25.52 -4.07
CA SER A 46 -20.85 25.76 -5.46
C SER A 46 -21.23 24.43 -6.07
N ALA A 47 -22.53 24.21 -6.26
CA ALA A 47 -23.03 23.12 -7.08
C ALA A 47 -22.66 23.42 -8.54
N ALA A 48 -21.40 23.17 -8.88
CA ALA A 48 -20.97 23.08 -10.26
C ALA A 48 -21.85 22.03 -10.93
N ALA A 49 -22.62 22.44 -11.94
CA ALA A 49 -23.45 21.53 -12.68
C ALA A 49 -22.55 20.52 -13.37
N THR A 50 -22.56 19.28 -12.89
CA THR A 50 -21.94 18.16 -13.59
C THR A 50 -22.59 18.06 -14.96
N GLY A 51 -21.80 18.26 -16.01
CA GLY A 51 -22.16 17.73 -17.32
C GLY A 51 -22.33 16.21 -17.22
N PRO A 52 -22.91 15.54 -18.23
CA PRO A 52 -22.84 14.08 -18.29
C PRO A 52 -21.37 13.69 -18.24
N GLY A 53 -20.94 13.14 -17.10
CA GLY A 53 -19.56 12.69 -16.91
C GLY A 53 -19.23 11.63 -17.95
N THR A 54 -17.96 11.57 -18.35
CA THR A 54 -17.46 10.44 -19.15
C THR A 54 -17.93 9.15 -18.48
N PRO A 55 -18.66 8.26 -19.16
CA PRO A 55 -19.08 7.00 -18.55
C PRO A 55 -17.86 6.24 -18.03
N VAL A 56 -17.94 5.76 -16.80
CA VAL A 56 -16.88 4.99 -16.12
C VAL A 56 -17.32 3.53 -15.98
N ALA A 57 -16.37 2.64 -15.70
CA ALA A 57 -16.70 1.25 -15.41
C ALA A 57 -17.60 1.14 -14.16
N THR A 58 -18.48 0.15 -14.14
CA THR A 58 -19.37 -0.14 -13.01
C THR A 58 -18.96 -1.44 -12.32
N LEU A 59 -19.08 -1.43 -10.98
CA LEU A 59 -18.83 -2.59 -10.13
C LEU A 59 -20.13 -3.38 -9.94
N GLY A 60 -20.07 -4.70 -10.07
CA GLY A 60 -21.17 -5.62 -9.77
C GLY A 60 -21.36 -5.87 -8.27
N GLU A 61 -22.36 -6.70 -7.94
CA GLU A 61 -22.54 -7.19 -6.57
C GLU A 61 -21.44 -8.22 -6.23
N PRO A 62 -20.73 -8.10 -5.09
CA PRO A 62 -19.70 -9.06 -4.71
C PRO A 62 -20.26 -10.44 -4.32
N GLU A 63 -19.69 -11.49 -4.91
CA GLU A 63 -19.90 -12.89 -4.57
C GLU A 63 -18.79 -13.40 -3.63
N GLU A 64 -19.13 -14.15 -2.59
CA GLU A 64 -18.15 -14.73 -1.66
C GLU A 64 -17.63 -16.08 -2.18
N LEU A 65 -16.36 -16.13 -2.59
CA LEU A 65 -15.72 -17.37 -3.05
C LEU A 65 -15.17 -18.21 -1.91
N THR A 66 -14.55 -17.57 -0.91
CA THR A 66 -13.95 -18.31 0.22
C THR A 66 -13.92 -17.47 1.50
N THR A 67 -13.78 -18.14 2.64
CA THR A 67 -13.80 -17.58 4.00
C THR A 67 -12.84 -18.32 4.93
N GLY A 68 -12.53 -17.71 6.07
CA GLY A 68 -11.73 -18.34 7.14
C GLY A 68 -10.22 -18.35 6.88
N LEU A 69 -9.72 -17.41 6.09
CA LEU A 69 -8.29 -17.16 5.89
C LEU A 69 -7.68 -16.43 7.10
N GLU A 70 -6.43 -16.70 7.47
CA GLU A 70 -5.71 -15.96 8.53
C GLU A 70 -4.65 -15.02 7.94
N ALA A 71 -4.91 -13.72 8.04
CA ALA A 71 -4.10 -12.62 7.52
C ALA A 71 -3.64 -12.83 6.07
N PRO A 72 -4.55 -13.14 5.11
CA PRO A 72 -4.18 -13.29 3.71
C PRO A 72 -3.60 -11.99 3.15
N TRP A 73 -2.62 -12.11 2.26
CA TRP A 73 -1.84 -10.98 1.76
C TRP A 73 -1.81 -10.94 0.24
N GLY A 74 -1.07 -11.85 -0.40
CA GLY A 74 -0.90 -11.91 -1.85
C GLY A 74 -1.84 -12.91 -2.49
N LEU A 75 -2.19 -12.68 -3.76
CA LEU A 75 -2.95 -13.60 -4.59
C LEU A 75 -2.27 -13.70 -5.95
N THR A 76 -2.27 -14.89 -6.55
CA THR A 76 -1.89 -15.06 -7.95
C THR A 76 -2.68 -16.19 -8.58
N PHE A 77 -3.09 -16.01 -9.84
CA PHE A 77 -3.90 -16.97 -10.57
C PHE A 77 -3.04 -18.05 -11.22
N LEU A 78 -3.59 -19.26 -11.29
CA LEU A 78 -3.04 -20.40 -12.00
C LEU A 78 -3.72 -20.53 -13.38
N PRO A 79 -3.12 -21.25 -14.35
CA PRO A 79 -3.67 -21.40 -15.70
C PRO A 79 -5.05 -22.08 -15.80
N ASP A 80 -5.52 -22.71 -14.73
CA ASP A 80 -6.86 -23.33 -14.63
C ASP A 80 -7.93 -22.38 -14.04
N GLY A 81 -7.58 -21.12 -13.78
CA GLY A 81 -8.46 -20.11 -13.17
C GLY A 81 -8.53 -20.18 -11.64
N SER A 82 -7.93 -21.19 -11.01
CA SER A 82 -7.79 -21.23 -9.55
C SER A 82 -6.70 -20.26 -9.08
N ALA A 83 -6.64 -19.99 -7.77
CA ALA A 83 -5.68 -19.06 -7.19
C ALA A 83 -4.81 -19.72 -6.13
N LEU A 84 -3.58 -19.20 -5.99
CA LEU A 84 -2.77 -19.35 -4.79
C LEU A 84 -2.86 -18.06 -3.97
N VAL A 85 -2.86 -18.21 -2.64
CA VAL A 85 -2.98 -17.12 -1.67
C VAL A 85 -1.94 -17.30 -0.57
N SER A 86 -1.19 -16.25 -0.26
CA SER A 86 -0.26 -16.24 0.88
C SER A 86 -0.96 -15.76 2.15
N GLU A 87 -0.67 -16.40 3.27
CA GLU A 87 -1.04 -15.94 4.61
C GLU A 87 0.17 -15.36 5.34
N ARG A 88 0.08 -14.08 5.73
CA ARG A 88 1.21 -13.30 6.25
C ARG A 88 1.82 -13.89 7.51
N ILE A 89 0.98 -14.26 8.47
CA ILE A 89 1.38 -14.62 9.83
C ILE A 89 1.78 -16.11 9.93
N SER A 90 1.08 -16.99 9.22
CA SER A 90 1.33 -18.43 9.25
C SER A 90 2.46 -18.86 8.31
N GLY A 91 2.80 -18.04 7.31
CA GLY A 91 3.73 -18.40 6.24
C GLY A 91 3.15 -19.44 5.27
N ARG A 92 1.85 -19.72 5.32
CA ARG A 92 1.20 -20.70 4.42
C ARG A 92 0.96 -20.12 3.04
N ILE A 93 1.05 -20.99 2.04
CA ILE A 93 0.38 -20.80 0.75
C ILE A 93 -0.83 -21.76 0.71
N LEU A 94 -1.97 -21.20 0.34
CA LEU A 94 -3.26 -21.88 0.21
C LEU A 94 -3.69 -21.88 -1.26
N HIS A 95 -4.42 -22.91 -1.66
CA HIS A 95 -5.09 -23.04 -2.95
C HIS A 95 -6.58 -22.77 -2.79
N VAL A 96 -7.15 -21.98 -3.70
CA VAL A 96 -8.59 -21.67 -3.78
C VAL A 96 -9.05 -21.98 -5.20
N ALA A 97 -10.06 -22.83 -5.36
CA ALA A 97 -10.59 -23.18 -6.67
C ALA A 97 -11.29 -21.98 -7.35
N ALA A 98 -11.33 -21.99 -8.69
CA ALA A 98 -11.96 -20.92 -9.49
C ALA A 98 -13.44 -20.67 -9.09
N GLU A 99 -14.18 -21.76 -8.86
CA GLU A 99 -15.58 -21.78 -8.42
C GLU A 99 -15.77 -21.51 -6.91
N GLY A 100 -14.69 -21.14 -6.20
CA GLY A 100 -14.68 -20.96 -4.75
C GLY A 100 -14.69 -22.27 -3.94
N GLY A 101 -15.09 -22.15 -2.67
CA GLY A 101 -15.07 -23.23 -1.67
C GLY A 101 -13.93 -23.09 -0.65
N PRO A 102 -13.81 -24.02 0.32
CA PRO A 102 -12.81 -23.95 1.39
C PRO A 102 -11.37 -23.97 0.85
N PRO A 103 -10.46 -23.15 1.40
CA PRO A 103 -9.08 -23.13 0.95
C PRO A 103 -8.36 -24.41 1.39
N ARG A 104 -7.42 -24.89 0.55
CA ARG A 104 -6.59 -26.06 0.84
C ARG A 104 -5.14 -25.66 1.02
N GLU A 105 -4.49 -26.14 2.07
CA GLU A 105 -3.06 -25.88 2.26
C GLU A 105 -2.22 -26.54 1.16
N VAL A 106 -1.31 -25.75 0.59
CA VAL A 106 -0.27 -26.20 -0.36
C VAL A 106 1.05 -26.42 0.37
N GLY A 107 1.36 -25.59 1.37
CA GLY A 107 2.50 -25.79 2.27
C GLY A 107 2.88 -24.52 3.01
N VAL A 108 3.95 -24.59 3.80
CA VAL A 108 4.50 -23.48 4.59
C VAL A 108 5.86 -23.05 3.99
N VAL A 109 6.04 -21.76 3.75
CA VAL A 109 7.32 -21.19 3.33
C VAL A 109 8.26 -21.07 4.55
N PRO A 110 9.48 -21.62 4.50
CA PRO A 110 10.41 -21.60 5.63
C PRO A 110 11.05 -20.22 5.87
N ASP A 111 11.53 -20.04 7.10
CA ASP A 111 12.18 -18.84 7.65
C ASP A 111 11.40 -17.53 7.55
N VAL A 112 10.07 -17.59 7.39
CA VAL A 112 9.19 -16.42 7.54
C VAL A 112 9.28 -15.91 8.99
N ALA A 113 9.69 -14.66 9.15
CA ALA A 113 9.66 -13.92 10.39
C ALA A 113 8.48 -12.93 10.38
N VAL A 114 7.73 -12.89 11.48
CA VAL A 114 6.54 -12.05 11.62
C VAL A 114 6.86 -10.82 12.48
N SER A 115 6.54 -9.64 11.95
CA SER A 115 6.54 -8.35 12.65
C SER A 115 5.15 -7.69 12.55
N SER A 116 5.00 -6.41 12.91
CA SER A 116 3.72 -5.69 12.75
C SER A 116 3.20 -5.79 11.31
N GLU A 117 4.05 -5.58 10.30
CA GLU A 117 3.67 -5.63 8.88
C GLU A 117 4.40 -6.73 8.06
N GLY A 118 5.50 -7.28 8.55
CA GLY A 118 6.28 -8.32 7.86
C GLY A 118 5.65 -9.72 7.95
N GLY A 119 6.11 -10.62 7.09
CA GLY A 119 5.67 -12.02 7.03
C GLY A 119 5.87 -12.62 5.64
N LEU A 120 4.97 -13.52 5.23
CA LEU A 120 4.85 -13.92 3.82
C LEU A 120 3.93 -12.93 3.08
N LEU A 121 4.50 -12.14 2.18
CA LEU A 121 3.82 -10.99 1.55
C LEU A 121 3.33 -11.36 0.14
N GLY A 122 3.69 -10.59 -0.89
CA GLY A 122 3.24 -10.80 -2.25
C GLY A 122 3.73 -12.13 -2.83
N ILE A 123 2.89 -12.72 -3.68
CA ILE A 123 3.23 -13.90 -4.48
C ILE A 123 2.84 -13.65 -5.94
N ALA A 124 3.59 -14.24 -6.88
CA ALA A 124 3.30 -14.18 -8.31
C ALA A 124 3.66 -15.50 -8.97
N ALA A 125 2.75 -16.11 -9.71
CA ALA A 125 3.04 -17.30 -10.51
C ALA A 125 3.97 -16.93 -11.70
N SER A 126 4.83 -17.86 -12.09
CA SER A 126 5.57 -17.76 -13.35
C SER A 126 4.61 -17.72 -14.55
N PRO A 127 4.89 -16.93 -15.60
CA PRO A 127 4.17 -17.03 -16.87
C PRO A 127 4.12 -18.46 -17.43
N ASP A 128 5.17 -19.25 -17.15
CA ASP A 128 5.31 -20.65 -17.56
C ASP A 128 4.94 -21.63 -16.42
N PHE A 129 4.09 -21.25 -15.46
CA PHE A 129 3.72 -22.09 -14.30
C PHE A 129 3.16 -23.47 -14.67
N ALA A 130 2.50 -23.62 -15.83
CA ALA A 130 2.03 -24.93 -16.30
C ALA A 130 3.18 -25.90 -16.65
N GLN A 131 4.39 -25.37 -16.85
CA GLN A 131 5.59 -26.10 -17.24
C GLN A 131 6.64 -26.13 -16.11
N ASP A 132 6.89 -25.00 -15.44
CA ASP A 132 7.96 -24.83 -14.45
C ASP A 132 7.48 -24.93 -12.99
N ARG A 133 6.16 -24.90 -12.75
CA ARG A 133 5.52 -24.93 -11.43
C ARG A 133 6.04 -23.88 -10.44
N THR A 134 6.57 -22.77 -10.95
CA THR A 134 7.30 -21.77 -10.15
C THR A 134 6.39 -20.64 -9.67
N VAL A 135 6.47 -20.33 -8.38
CA VAL A 135 5.80 -19.18 -7.73
C VAL A 135 6.85 -18.33 -7.04
N TYR A 136 6.92 -17.05 -7.37
CA TYR A 136 7.75 -16.07 -6.68
C TYR A 136 7.06 -15.62 -5.40
N ALA A 137 7.81 -15.42 -4.32
CA ALA A 137 7.29 -14.96 -3.04
C ALA A 137 8.20 -13.92 -2.39
N SER A 138 7.60 -12.87 -1.83
CA SER A 138 8.26 -11.90 -0.97
C SER A 138 8.17 -12.39 0.48
N VAL A 139 9.34 -12.61 1.09
CA VAL A 139 9.48 -13.22 2.42
C VAL A 139 10.23 -12.26 3.33
N SER A 140 9.60 -11.81 4.40
CA SER A 140 10.31 -11.20 5.54
C SER A 140 11.05 -12.29 6.31
N GLY A 141 12.37 -12.25 6.29
CA GLY A 141 13.24 -13.04 7.15
C GLY A 141 13.59 -12.28 8.44
N ARG A 142 14.41 -12.91 9.28
CA ARG A 142 14.84 -12.33 10.57
C ARG A 142 15.71 -11.08 10.38
N ASP A 143 16.63 -11.15 9.43
CA ASP A 143 17.70 -10.17 9.25
C ASP A 143 17.49 -9.28 8.00
N GLU A 144 16.69 -9.75 7.04
CA GLU A 144 16.39 -9.10 5.75
C GLU A 144 15.03 -9.58 5.20
N ASN A 145 14.43 -8.82 4.29
CA ASN A 145 13.43 -9.31 3.34
C ASN A 145 14.15 -9.92 2.12
N ARG A 146 13.55 -10.95 1.52
CA ARG A 146 14.08 -11.64 0.33
C ARG A 146 12.98 -12.03 -0.64
N ILE A 147 13.32 -12.06 -1.93
CA ILE A 147 12.47 -12.62 -2.99
C ILE A 147 12.97 -14.02 -3.30
N VAL A 148 12.09 -15.01 -3.23
CA VAL A 148 12.40 -16.42 -3.48
C VAL A 148 11.54 -16.97 -4.62
N ALA A 149 12.07 -17.94 -5.35
CA ALA A 149 11.28 -18.80 -6.22
C ALA A 149 10.97 -20.11 -5.48
N LEU A 150 9.69 -20.49 -5.49
CA LEU A 150 9.14 -21.70 -4.91
C LEU A 150 8.73 -22.65 -6.03
N THR A 151 9.05 -23.94 -5.92
CA THR A 151 8.48 -24.97 -6.79
C THR A 151 7.30 -25.62 -6.10
N VAL A 152 6.15 -25.68 -6.77
CA VAL A 152 4.89 -26.24 -6.25
C VAL A 152 4.59 -27.60 -6.88
N ALA A 153 4.35 -28.62 -6.07
CA ALA A 153 4.03 -29.97 -6.57
C ALA A 153 2.80 -29.96 -7.51
N GLU A 154 2.73 -30.90 -8.46
CA GLU A 154 1.64 -30.99 -9.46
C GLU A 154 0.24 -31.09 -8.81
N ASP A 155 0.13 -31.84 -7.72
CA ASP A 155 -1.09 -32.00 -6.92
C ASP A 155 -1.42 -30.80 -6.03
N LEU A 156 -0.57 -29.76 -6.04
CA LEU A 156 -0.61 -28.61 -5.13
C LEU A 156 -0.63 -29.06 -3.64
N GLY A 157 0.00 -30.19 -3.30
CA GLY A 157 0.04 -30.77 -1.95
C GLY A 157 1.34 -30.53 -1.19
N SER A 158 2.33 -29.92 -1.84
CA SER A 158 3.59 -29.47 -1.21
C SER A 158 4.23 -28.33 -2.02
N LEU A 159 5.13 -27.59 -1.37
CA LEU A 159 6.02 -26.60 -1.99
C LEU A 159 7.42 -26.70 -1.40
N ALA A 160 8.43 -26.22 -2.13
CA ALA A 160 9.80 -26.07 -1.66
C ALA A 160 10.41 -24.75 -2.17
N VAL A 161 11.34 -24.17 -1.41
CA VAL A 161 12.18 -23.07 -1.90
C VAL A 161 13.22 -23.66 -2.85
N ASP A 162 13.23 -23.21 -4.11
CA ASP A 162 14.21 -23.61 -5.13
C ASP A 162 15.44 -22.69 -5.08
N ARG A 163 15.21 -21.37 -5.13
CA ARG A 163 16.27 -20.36 -5.15
C ARG A 163 15.86 -19.05 -4.48
N VAL A 164 16.85 -18.34 -3.94
CA VAL A 164 16.73 -16.91 -3.65
C VAL A 164 17.01 -16.16 -4.95
N LEU A 165 16.13 -15.23 -5.33
CA LEU A 165 16.27 -14.38 -6.51
C LEU A 165 16.93 -13.03 -6.17
N LEU A 166 16.59 -12.49 -4.99
CA LEU A 166 17.11 -11.22 -4.50
C LEU A 166 17.06 -11.21 -2.97
N ASP A 167 18.15 -10.81 -2.34
CA ASP A 167 18.33 -10.63 -0.89
C ASP A 167 18.84 -9.20 -0.61
N GLY A 168 19.27 -8.90 0.62
CA GLY A 168 19.79 -7.58 1.01
C GLY A 168 18.75 -6.47 1.15
N ILE A 169 17.46 -6.74 1.01
CA ILE A 169 16.39 -5.77 1.28
C ILE A 169 16.24 -5.67 2.80
N LEU A 170 16.45 -4.50 3.39
CA LEU A 170 16.35 -4.29 4.84
C LEU A 170 14.96 -4.65 5.38
N THR A 171 14.92 -5.20 6.59
CA THR A 171 13.70 -5.58 7.32
C THR A 171 13.51 -4.72 8.56
N ALA A 172 12.26 -4.58 9.02
CA ALA A 172 11.90 -3.76 10.17
C ALA A 172 10.61 -4.28 10.84
N ASP A 173 9.99 -3.47 11.69
CA ASP A 173 8.62 -3.74 12.16
C ASP A 173 7.55 -3.42 11.10
N ARG A 174 7.86 -2.45 10.22
CA ARG A 174 6.93 -1.78 9.30
C ARG A 174 7.60 -1.37 7.99
N HIS A 175 6.78 -1.04 6.99
CA HIS A 175 7.20 -0.57 5.67
C HIS A 175 8.09 -1.57 4.93
N HIS A 176 7.61 -2.81 4.80
CA HIS A 176 8.26 -3.84 3.99
C HIS A 176 7.95 -3.67 2.48
N GLY A 177 6.88 -2.96 2.13
CA GLY A 177 6.26 -3.04 0.80
C GLY A 177 5.75 -4.47 0.56
N GLY A 178 6.44 -5.21 -0.31
CA GLY A 178 6.30 -6.64 -0.49
C GLY A 178 5.38 -7.09 -1.62
N ARG A 179 4.84 -6.16 -2.43
CA ARG A 179 4.05 -6.53 -3.62
C ARG A 179 4.97 -7.13 -4.69
N LEU A 180 4.51 -8.22 -5.29
CA LEU A 180 5.07 -8.79 -6.50
C LEU A 180 4.06 -8.68 -7.64
N ALA A 181 4.54 -8.44 -8.85
CA ALA A 181 3.76 -8.54 -10.08
C ALA A 181 4.68 -9.00 -11.22
N ILE A 182 4.15 -9.75 -12.19
CA ILE A 182 4.84 -9.97 -13.47
C ILE A 182 4.41 -8.87 -14.44
N GLY A 183 5.37 -8.15 -14.99
CA GLY A 183 5.12 -7.13 -16.00
C GLY A 183 4.81 -7.70 -17.38
N PRO A 184 4.23 -6.90 -18.28
CA PRO A 184 4.02 -7.28 -19.69
C PRO A 184 5.35 -7.50 -20.46
N ASP A 185 6.48 -7.11 -19.86
CA ASP A 185 7.84 -7.40 -20.30
C ASP A 185 8.35 -8.79 -19.87
N GLY A 186 7.58 -9.54 -19.08
CA GLY A 186 7.97 -10.85 -18.56
C GLY A 186 8.99 -10.77 -17.42
N HIS A 187 9.12 -9.62 -16.75
CA HIS A 187 10.00 -9.44 -15.59
C HIS A 187 9.21 -9.38 -14.29
N LEU A 188 9.88 -9.69 -13.18
CA LEU A 188 9.33 -9.62 -11.83
C LEU A 188 9.55 -8.22 -11.27
N TRP A 189 8.44 -7.53 -11.01
CA TRP A 189 8.40 -6.21 -10.40
C TRP A 189 8.10 -6.35 -8.91
N ILE A 190 8.84 -5.61 -8.08
CA ILE A 190 8.84 -5.72 -6.63
C ILE A 190 8.67 -4.32 -6.04
N GLY A 191 7.66 -4.11 -5.21
CA GLY A 191 7.52 -2.89 -4.41
C GLY A 191 8.21 -3.07 -3.05
N THR A 192 9.08 -2.15 -2.65
CA THR A 192 9.70 -2.14 -1.32
C THR A 192 9.34 -0.88 -0.55
N GLY A 193 9.28 -0.98 0.78
CA GLY A 193 9.18 0.18 1.65
C GLY A 193 10.54 0.59 2.23
N ASP A 194 10.59 1.76 2.85
CA ASP A 194 11.80 2.38 3.43
C ASP A 194 12.34 1.66 4.69
N ALA A 195 11.75 0.52 5.08
CA ALA A 195 12.05 -0.20 6.32
C ALA A 195 11.93 0.68 7.58
N PHE A 196 11.03 1.66 7.56
CA PHE A 196 10.79 2.65 8.62
C PHE A 196 11.96 3.62 8.87
N GLU A 197 12.94 3.68 7.95
CA GLU A 197 14.05 4.63 7.97
C GLU A 197 14.08 5.44 6.65
N PRO A 198 13.52 6.66 6.61
CA PRO A 198 13.14 7.31 5.36
C PRO A 198 14.27 7.63 4.39
N GLU A 199 15.51 7.86 4.85
CA GLU A 199 16.66 8.09 3.97
C GLU A 199 16.95 6.94 3.00
N ASN A 200 16.57 5.70 3.36
CA ASN A 200 16.72 4.54 2.48
C ASN A 200 16.10 4.77 1.10
N ALA A 201 14.97 5.47 1.03
CA ALA A 201 14.24 5.71 -0.21
C ALA A 201 15.05 6.48 -1.25
N ALA A 202 15.84 7.46 -0.80
CA ALA A 202 16.70 8.31 -1.63
C ALA A 202 18.11 7.73 -1.84
N ASP A 203 18.53 6.74 -1.05
CA ASP A 203 19.83 6.07 -1.18
C ASP A 203 19.83 5.09 -2.37
N ASP A 204 20.73 5.30 -3.32
CA ASP A 204 20.90 4.44 -4.51
C ASP A 204 21.62 3.11 -4.19
N ASP A 205 22.33 3.02 -3.06
CA ASP A 205 22.95 1.77 -2.58
C ASP A 205 21.96 0.89 -1.77
N SER A 206 20.73 1.38 -1.53
CA SER A 206 19.68 0.69 -0.76
C SER A 206 18.55 0.16 -1.65
N LEU A 207 18.12 -1.08 -1.40
CA LEU A 207 16.96 -1.69 -2.08
C LEU A 207 15.60 -1.28 -1.49
N ASN A 208 15.60 -0.47 -0.42
CA ASN A 208 14.42 -0.05 0.31
C ASN A 208 13.87 1.30 -0.20
N GLY A 209 12.55 1.46 -0.15
CA GLY A 209 11.85 2.60 -0.71
C GLY A 209 11.98 2.72 -2.23
N LYS A 210 11.86 1.58 -2.94
CA LYS A 210 12.08 1.44 -4.37
C LYS A 210 10.93 0.69 -5.06
N ILE A 211 10.84 0.88 -6.37
CA ILE A 211 10.38 -0.18 -7.27
C ILE A 211 11.64 -0.89 -7.78
N LEU A 212 11.70 -2.21 -7.62
CA LEU A 212 12.73 -3.06 -8.21
C LEU A 212 12.15 -3.87 -9.36
N ARG A 213 12.98 -4.19 -10.35
CA ARG A 213 12.63 -4.99 -11.54
C ARG A 213 13.77 -5.95 -11.84
N ILE A 214 13.50 -7.25 -11.77
CA ILE A 214 14.47 -8.32 -12.06
C ILE A 214 13.88 -9.31 -13.07
N ALA A 215 14.72 -10.01 -13.81
CA ALA A 215 14.26 -11.15 -14.60
C ALA A 215 13.81 -12.30 -13.67
N THR A 216 13.00 -13.22 -14.20
CA THR A 216 12.46 -14.38 -13.46
C THR A 216 13.51 -15.38 -12.98
N ASP A 217 14.74 -15.30 -13.49
CA ASP A 217 15.91 -16.05 -13.02
C ASP A 217 16.73 -15.30 -11.95
N GLY A 218 16.39 -14.04 -11.63
CA GLY A 218 17.08 -13.17 -10.68
C GLY A 218 18.14 -12.26 -11.30
N SER A 219 18.40 -12.36 -12.61
CA SER A 219 19.32 -11.46 -13.30
C SER A 219 18.72 -10.05 -13.46
N ILE A 220 19.59 -9.04 -13.61
CA ILE A 220 19.18 -7.65 -13.81
C ILE A 220 18.93 -7.43 -15.31
N PRO A 221 17.74 -6.95 -15.72
CA PRO A 221 17.44 -6.60 -17.10
C PRO A 221 18.41 -5.58 -17.67
N VAL A 222 18.86 -5.77 -18.91
CA VAL A 222 19.89 -4.93 -19.55
C VAL A 222 19.43 -3.49 -19.85
N ASP A 223 18.12 -3.25 -19.81
CA ASP A 223 17.44 -1.97 -19.97
C ASP A 223 17.10 -1.29 -18.63
N ASN A 224 17.42 -1.90 -17.48
CA ASN A 224 17.21 -1.25 -16.18
C ASN A 224 18.11 0.00 -16.03
N PRO A 225 17.63 1.04 -15.32
CA PRO A 225 18.43 2.19 -14.92
C PRO A 225 19.73 1.77 -14.23
N GLN A 226 20.84 2.39 -14.64
CA GLN A 226 22.16 2.24 -14.02
C GLN A 226 22.71 0.80 -13.97
N GLY A 227 22.07 -0.19 -14.61
CA GLY A 227 22.41 -1.60 -14.46
C GLY A 227 22.12 -2.18 -13.06
N SER A 228 21.19 -1.56 -12.32
CA SER A 228 20.76 -1.92 -10.97
C SER A 228 19.42 -2.67 -11.02
N PRO A 229 19.04 -3.49 -10.02
CA PRO A 229 17.64 -3.94 -9.88
C PRO A 229 16.66 -2.78 -9.65
N ILE A 230 17.13 -1.59 -9.25
CA ILE A 230 16.29 -0.41 -9.01
C ILE A 230 15.71 0.13 -10.33
N TYR A 231 14.39 0.08 -10.45
CA TYR A 231 13.65 0.68 -11.55
C TYR A 231 13.27 2.14 -11.26
N SER A 232 12.85 2.46 -10.03
CA SER A 232 12.63 3.83 -9.56
C SER A 232 12.77 3.93 -8.04
N ARG A 233 12.95 5.15 -7.53
CA ARG A 233 13.29 5.41 -6.11
C ARG A 233 12.44 6.52 -5.50
N GLY A 234 12.69 6.85 -4.23
CA GLY A 234 11.94 7.90 -3.53
C GLY A 234 10.52 7.46 -3.18
N HIS A 235 10.35 6.16 -2.86
CA HIS A 235 9.09 5.57 -2.40
C HIS A 235 9.15 5.28 -0.90
N ARG A 236 8.01 5.28 -0.23
CA ARG A 236 7.86 5.04 1.22
C ARG A 236 7.47 3.61 1.57
N ASN A 237 6.43 3.05 0.94
CA ASN A 237 5.83 1.76 1.26
C ASN A 237 4.88 1.27 0.14
N VAL A 238 5.43 0.88 -1.01
CA VAL A 238 4.66 0.37 -2.15
C VAL A 238 3.98 -0.96 -1.82
N GLN A 239 2.64 -1.00 -1.87
CA GLN A 239 1.85 -2.21 -1.58
C GLN A 239 0.99 -2.72 -2.75
N GLY A 240 0.96 -2.00 -3.87
CA GLY A 240 0.34 -2.44 -5.12
C GLY A 240 1.15 -2.01 -6.34
N ILE A 241 1.16 -2.85 -7.36
CA ILE A 241 1.77 -2.64 -8.68
C ILE A 241 0.82 -3.27 -9.70
N THR A 242 0.51 -2.56 -10.79
CA THR A 242 -0.30 -3.10 -11.90
C THR A 242 0.08 -2.45 -13.21
N PHE A 243 -0.45 -2.97 -14.33
CA PHE A 243 -0.11 -2.52 -15.68
C PHE A 243 -1.38 -2.26 -16.51
N GLY A 244 -1.39 -1.13 -17.21
CA GLY A 244 -2.38 -0.82 -18.23
C GLY A 244 -2.16 -1.62 -19.52
N PRO A 245 -3.16 -1.69 -20.42
CA PRO A 245 -3.07 -2.43 -21.68
C PRO A 245 -2.05 -1.85 -22.68
N ASP A 246 -1.61 -0.61 -22.46
CA ASP A 246 -0.54 0.08 -23.19
C ASP A 246 0.86 -0.15 -22.58
N GLY A 247 0.95 -0.90 -21.48
CA GLY A 247 2.18 -1.10 -20.71
C GLY A 247 2.47 -0.02 -19.67
N THR A 248 1.57 0.96 -19.46
CA THR A 248 1.72 1.95 -18.37
C THR A 248 1.74 1.22 -17.03
N ALA A 249 2.86 1.31 -16.31
CA ALA A 249 3.01 0.73 -14.98
C ALA A 249 2.49 1.71 -13.91
N TYR A 250 1.71 1.22 -12.96
CA TYR A 250 1.18 2.00 -11.84
C TYR A 250 1.60 1.39 -10.51
N ALA A 251 1.74 2.23 -9.49
CA ALA A 251 1.91 1.82 -8.10
C ALA A 251 0.88 2.49 -7.19
N SER A 252 0.52 1.79 -6.11
CA SER A 252 -0.21 2.34 -4.97
C SER A 252 0.63 2.22 -3.70
N GLU A 253 0.73 3.33 -2.96
CA GLU A 253 1.66 3.50 -1.85
C GLU A 253 1.00 4.18 -0.64
N LEU A 254 1.38 3.72 0.55
CA LEU A 254 1.07 4.39 1.81
C LEU A 254 2.06 5.52 2.07
N GLY A 255 1.56 6.75 2.08
CA GLY A 255 2.27 7.92 2.56
C GLY A 255 2.27 8.01 4.08
N HIS A 256 2.56 9.19 4.63
CA HIS A 256 2.87 9.33 6.05
C HIS A 256 1.71 9.84 6.89
N ARG A 257 1.19 11.04 6.60
CA ARG A 257 0.11 11.70 7.36
C ARG A 257 -0.85 12.50 6.51
N THR A 258 -0.42 12.90 5.32
CA THR A 258 -1.14 13.89 4.51
C THR A 258 -1.74 13.23 3.28
N TRP A 259 -0.94 12.43 2.57
CA TRP A 259 -1.31 11.86 1.28
C TRP A 259 -0.76 10.46 1.13
N ASP A 260 -1.66 9.49 0.92
CA ASP A 260 -1.33 8.27 0.19
C ASP A 260 -1.38 8.54 -1.31
N GLU A 261 -0.74 7.70 -2.11
CA GLU A 261 -0.46 8.01 -3.52
C GLU A 261 -0.84 6.89 -4.49
N VAL A 262 -1.23 7.32 -5.70
CA VAL A 262 -1.25 6.50 -6.91
C VAL A 262 -0.28 7.11 -7.91
N ASN A 263 0.74 6.35 -8.29
CA ASN A 263 1.87 6.80 -9.10
C ASN A 263 1.91 6.09 -10.45
N VAL A 264 2.32 6.80 -11.51
CA VAL A 264 2.70 6.20 -12.80
C VAL A 264 4.22 6.03 -12.79
N LEU A 265 4.67 4.78 -12.90
CA LEU A 265 6.07 4.38 -12.78
C LEU A 265 6.85 4.63 -14.08
N ARG A 266 8.04 5.21 -13.94
CA ARG A 266 8.97 5.51 -15.05
C ARG A 266 10.40 5.11 -14.68
N PRO A 267 11.22 4.68 -15.65
CA PRO A 267 12.55 4.14 -15.38
C PRO A 267 13.52 5.25 -14.97
N GLY A 268 14.15 5.08 -13.81
CA GLY A 268 15.17 5.98 -13.26
C GLY A 268 14.62 7.23 -12.58
N GLU A 269 13.29 7.38 -12.51
CA GLU A 269 12.66 8.53 -11.86
C GLU A 269 12.67 8.40 -10.32
N ASP A 270 12.54 9.57 -9.69
CA ASP A 270 12.51 9.78 -8.26
C ASP A 270 11.12 10.29 -7.85
N TYR A 271 10.46 9.62 -6.91
CA TYR A 271 9.12 9.96 -6.41
C TYR A 271 9.18 10.85 -5.15
N GLY A 272 10.39 11.18 -4.70
CA GLY A 272 10.66 12.31 -3.82
C GLY A 272 10.50 12.07 -2.32
N TRP A 273 9.98 10.93 -1.86
CA TRP A 273 10.04 10.57 -0.44
C TRP A 273 11.52 10.44 0.00
N PRO A 274 11.95 11.03 1.14
CA PRO A 274 11.14 11.71 2.15
C PRO A 274 11.12 13.26 2.07
N ALA A 275 11.66 13.85 1.00
CA ALA A 275 11.64 15.30 0.80
C ALA A 275 10.22 15.83 0.47
N THR A 276 9.39 15.01 -0.17
CA THR A 276 8.02 15.35 -0.58
C THR A 276 7.01 14.28 -0.15
N GLU A 277 5.73 14.68 -0.06
CA GLU A 277 4.58 13.79 0.21
C GLU A 277 3.39 14.29 -0.62
N GLY A 278 2.88 13.47 -1.53
CA GLY A 278 1.79 13.81 -2.44
C GLY A 278 2.09 15.06 -3.28
N VAL A 279 1.18 16.04 -3.20
CA VAL A 279 1.34 17.35 -3.87
C VAL A 279 2.12 18.38 -3.04
N ALA A 280 2.71 17.98 -1.91
CA ALA A 280 3.48 18.87 -1.04
C ALA A 280 4.99 18.73 -1.30
N GLY A 281 5.57 19.72 -1.98
CA GLY A 281 7.00 19.79 -2.31
C GLY A 281 7.28 20.52 -3.62
N ASP A 282 8.54 20.53 -4.03
CA ASP A 282 9.02 21.08 -5.31
C ASP A 282 9.97 20.13 -6.08
N THR A 283 10.10 18.87 -5.62
CA THR A 283 10.88 17.80 -6.25
C THR A 283 10.04 16.52 -6.38
N GLY A 284 10.58 15.51 -7.06
CA GLY A 284 9.89 14.23 -7.30
C GLY A 284 8.91 14.28 -8.48
N VAL A 285 8.59 13.11 -9.03
CA VAL A 285 7.48 12.95 -9.99
C VAL A 285 6.17 13.01 -9.22
N PRO A 286 5.23 13.92 -9.56
CA PRO A 286 3.97 14.02 -8.84
C PRO A 286 3.06 12.82 -9.10
N PRO A 287 2.28 12.36 -8.10
CA PRO A 287 1.32 11.29 -8.28
C PRO A 287 0.15 11.69 -9.19
N ILE A 288 -0.47 10.70 -9.83
CA ILE A 288 -1.67 10.92 -10.67
C ILE A 288 -2.94 11.06 -9.84
N ALA A 289 -2.93 10.59 -8.59
CA ALA A 289 -3.96 10.88 -7.59
C ALA A 289 -3.37 10.77 -6.17
N THR A 290 -3.89 11.59 -5.26
CA THR A 290 -3.62 11.52 -3.82
C THR A 290 -4.89 11.16 -3.06
N LEU A 291 -4.78 10.28 -2.08
CA LEU A 291 -5.87 9.89 -1.16
C LEU A 291 -5.49 10.32 0.26
N HIS A 292 -6.47 10.67 1.10
CA HIS A 292 -6.17 10.97 2.51
C HIS A 292 -5.98 9.66 3.31
N PRO A 293 -4.96 9.53 4.17
CA PRO A 293 -4.69 8.25 4.86
C PRO A 293 -5.82 7.68 5.72
N ASP A 294 -6.66 8.53 6.32
CA ASP A 294 -7.87 8.09 7.05
C ASP A 294 -8.92 7.45 6.12
N ASP A 295 -8.88 7.79 4.83
CA ASP A 295 -9.80 7.33 3.79
C ASP A 295 -9.19 6.26 2.87
N ALA A 296 -7.90 5.93 3.04
CA ALA A 296 -7.18 4.96 2.25
C ALA A 296 -6.29 4.01 3.08
N SER A 297 -5.00 4.31 3.22
CA SER A 297 -3.93 3.32 3.36
C SER A 297 -4.03 2.28 2.23
N PRO A 298 -3.73 2.65 0.97
CA PRO A 298 -3.96 1.81 -0.20
C PRO A 298 -3.02 0.62 -0.20
N SER A 299 -3.43 -0.46 -0.87
CA SER A 299 -2.73 -1.73 -0.88
C SER A 299 -2.65 -2.28 -2.30
N GLY A 300 -3.18 -3.47 -2.58
CA GLY A 300 -3.25 -3.99 -3.95
C GLY A 300 -4.04 -3.08 -4.89
N VAL A 301 -3.59 -3.01 -6.14
CA VAL A 301 -4.23 -2.26 -7.23
C VAL A 301 -4.31 -3.14 -8.47
N ALA A 302 -5.42 -3.06 -9.20
CA ALA A 302 -5.64 -3.75 -10.46
C ALA A 302 -6.14 -2.78 -11.53
N HIS A 303 -5.60 -2.84 -12.75
CA HIS A 303 -6.17 -2.12 -13.89
C HIS A 303 -7.24 -2.97 -14.59
N ALA A 304 -8.52 -2.56 -14.52
CA ALA A 304 -9.63 -3.23 -15.20
C ALA A 304 -10.62 -2.20 -15.78
N ALA A 305 -11.07 -2.46 -17.02
CA ALA A 305 -12.12 -1.70 -17.70
C ALA A 305 -11.91 -0.15 -17.79
N GLY A 306 -10.65 0.29 -17.88
CA GLY A 306 -10.31 1.73 -17.93
C GLY A 306 -10.31 2.41 -16.56
N SER A 307 -10.11 1.65 -15.49
CA SER A 307 -9.96 2.16 -14.13
C SER A 307 -8.91 1.36 -13.36
N LEU A 308 -8.23 2.03 -12.43
CA LEU A 308 -7.47 1.39 -11.36
C LEU A 308 -8.41 1.12 -10.18
N TRP A 309 -8.44 -0.11 -9.72
CA TRP A 309 -9.22 -0.58 -8.58
C TRP A 309 -8.27 -0.85 -7.42
N ILE A 310 -8.36 -0.05 -6.35
CA ILE A 310 -7.35 0.03 -5.29
C ILE A 310 -7.97 -0.33 -3.94
N GLY A 311 -7.47 -1.39 -3.31
CA GLY A 311 -7.95 -1.82 -1.99
C GLY A 311 -7.42 -0.89 -0.88
N ALA A 312 -8.31 -0.37 -0.03
CA ALA A 312 -7.95 0.46 1.12
C ALA A 312 -8.04 -0.31 2.44
N LEU A 313 -6.96 -0.24 3.21
CA LEU A 313 -6.86 -0.87 4.53
C LEU A 313 -7.53 0.00 5.60
N GLY A 314 -6.97 1.18 5.88
CA GLY A 314 -7.44 2.07 6.95
C GLY A 314 -8.81 2.65 6.66
N GLY A 315 -9.01 3.09 5.41
CA GLY A 315 -10.28 3.61 4.90
C GLY A 315 -11.35 2.55 4.61
N GLN A 316 -10.99 1.26 4.68
CA GLN A 316 -11.91 0.12 4.61
C GLN A 316 -12.87 0.16 3.41
N ARG A 317 -12.34 0.37 2.21
CA ARG A 317 -13.12 0.55 0.97
C ARG A 317 -12.36 0.06 -0.26
N LEU A 318 -13.03 0.02 -1.39
CA LEU A 318 -12.42 -0.13 -2.71
C LEU A 318 -12.49 1.21 -3.42
N TRP A 319 -11.35 1.77 -3.83
CA TRP A 319 -11.30 2.97 -4.65
C TRP A 319 -11.29 2.59 -6.14
N GLN A 320 -12.02 3.35 -6.95
CA GLN A 320 -11.93 3.31 -8.41
C GLN A 320 -11.36 4.64 -8.91
N LEU A 321 -10.23 4.61 -9.61
CA LEU A 321 -9.65 5.78 -10.29
C LEU A 321 -9.74 5.57 -11.81
N PRO A 322 -10.64 6.27 -12.53
CA PRO A 322 -10.71 6.23 -13.98
C PRO A 322 -9.43 6.79 -14.62
N VAL A 323 -8.86 6.07 -15.60
CA VAL A 323 -7.57 6.42 -16.24
C VAL A 323 -7.61 6.29 -17.76
N ASP A 324 -6.81 7.08 -18.45
CA ASP A 324 -6.50 6.97 -19.88
C ASP A 324 -4.97 7.10 -20.05
N GLY A 325 -4.32 5.96 -20.29
CA GLY A 325 -2.87 5.83 -20.20
C GLY A 325 -2.31 6.43 -18.89
N PRO A 326 -1.27 7.28 -18.93
CA PRO A 326 -0.60 7.78 -17.74
C PRO A 326 -1.36 8.90 -16.99
N ALA A 327 -2.66 9.10 -17.23
CA ALA A 327 -3.45 10.18 -16.63
C ALA A 327 -4.74 9.69 -15.97
N ALA A 328 -5.03 10.22 -14.77
CA ALA A 328 -6.38 10.16 -14.20
C ALA A 328 -7.35 11.02 -15.02
N THR A 329 -8.57 10.52 -15.25
CA THR A 329 -9.60 11.20 -16.07
C THR A 329 -10.78 11.73 -15.24
N ALA A 330 -10.87 11.33 -13.97
CA ALA A 330 -11.84 11.83 -13.00
C ALA A 330 -11.29 11.69 -11.57
N ASP A 331 -11.97 12.29 -10.59
CA ASP A 331 -11.68 12.08 -9.18
C ASP A 331 -11.91 10.61 -8.76
N PRO A 332 -11.21 10.09 -7.74
CA PRO A 332 -11.47 8.76 -7.18
C PRO A 332 -12.92 8.56 -6.72
N ILE A 333 -13.48 7.39 -7.04
CA ILE A 333 -14.86 6.98 -6.70
C ILE A 333 -14.81 5.90 -5.62
N GLU A 334 -15.61 6.05 -4.57
CA GLU A 334 -15.72 5.08 -3.48
C GLU A 334 -16.68 3.92 -3.80
N HIS A 335 -16.24 2.71 -3.48
CA HIS A 335 -17.07 1.49 -3.50
C HIS A 335 -16.87 0.69 -2.21
N LEU A 336 -17.90 -0.07 -1.82
CA LEU A 336 -17.88 -1.02 -0.69
C LEU A 336 -17.47 -0.44 0.68
N THR A 337 -17.52 0.88 0.87
CA THR A 337 -17.06 1.59 2.08
C THR A 337 -17.65 0.99 3.36
N GLY A 338 -16.77 0.55 4.26
CA GLY A 338 -17.09 -0.11 5.54
C GLY A 338 -17.75 -1.50 5.43
N THR A 339 -18.06 -1.98 4.22
CA THR A 339 -18.88 -3.18 4.02
C THR A 339 -18.10 -4.46 4.31
N TYR A 340 -16.87 -4.55 3.83
CA TYR A 340 -16.00 -5.72 4.04
C TYR A 340 -14.85 -5.49 5.02
N GLY A 341 -14.74 -4.28 5.57
CA GLY A 341 -13.59 -3.88 6.38
C GLY A 341 -12.39 -3.59 5.48
N ARG A 342 -11.21 -4.01 5.92
CA ARG A 342 -9.91 -3.73 5.30
C ARG A 342 -9.77 -4.55 4.02
N ILE A 343 -9.53 -3.90 2.87
CA ILE A 343 -9.27 -4.58 1.59
C ILE A 343 -7.76 -4.48 1.29
N ARG A 344 -7.12 -5.62 1.00
CA ARG A 344 -5.65 -5.82 0.97
C ARG A 344 -5.07 -6.10 -0.41
N THR A 345 -5.79 -6.88 -1.20
CA THR A 345 -5.36 -7.28 -2.54
C THR A 345 -6.56 -7.24 -3.46
N VAL A 346 -6.31 -6.75 -4.67
CA VAL A 346 -7.24 -6.60 -5.76
C VAL A 346 -6.48 -7.10 -6.98
N GLU A 347 -6.95 -8.17 -7.60
CA GLU A 347 -6.32 -8.76 -8.79
C GLU A 347 -7.41 -9.01 -9.85
N VAL A 348 -7.04 -8.95 -11.14
CA VAL A 348 -7.95 -9.32 -12.24
C VAL A 348 -7.86 -10.83 -12.46
N ALA A 349 -8.99 -11.52 -12.34
CA ALA A 349 -9.11 -12.93 -12.63
C ALA A 349 -9.09 -13.21 -14.15
N PRO A 350 -8.75 -14.44 -14.60
CA PRO A 350 -8.69 -14.77 -16.03
C PRO A 350 -10.01 -14.62 -16.79
N ASP A 351 -11.14 -14.53 -16.08
CA ASP A 351 -12.47 -14.26 -16.64
C ASP A 351 -12.79 -12.75 -16.78
N GLY A 352 -11.92 -11.87 -16.27
CA GLY A 352 -12.08 -10.41 -16.26
C GLY A 352 -12.73 -9.82 -15.01
N ALA A 353 -13.21 -10.64 -14.07
CA ALA A 353 -13.72 -10.18 -12.78
C ALA A 353 -12.56 -9.74 -11.86
N LEU A 354 -12.86 -8.94 -10.84
CA LEU A 354 -11.91 -8.66 -9.75
C LEU A 354 -12.05 -9.72 -8.66
N TRP A 355 -10.92 -10.18 -8.12
CA TRP A 355 -10.89 -10.89 -6.84
C TRP A 355 -10.32 -9.97 -5.76
N LEU A 356 -11.08 -9.79 -4.67
CA LEU A 356 -10.74 -8.92 -3.54
C LEU A 356 -10.43 -9.77 -2.31
N ILE A 357 -9.31 -9.48 -1.64
CA ILE A 357 -8.93 -10.09 -0.35
C ILE A 357 -9.21 -9.12 0.79
N THR A 358 -9.91 -9.57 1.84
CA THR A 358 -10.04 -8.83 3.11
C THR A 358 -8.86 -9.10 4.05
N SER A 359 -8.59 -8.19 4.99
CA SER A 359 -7.42 -8.30 5.90
C SER A 359 -7.75 -7.78 7.30
N ASN A 360 -8.87 -8.25 7.85
CA ASN A 360 -9.36 -7.92 9.19
C ASN A 360 -8.67 -8.74 10.29
N THR A 361 -8.15 -9.92 9.97
CA THR A 361 -7.40 -10.79 10.89
C THR A 361 -5.89 -10.46 10.96
N ASP A 362 -5.43 -9.43 10.24
CA ASP A 362 -4.02 -9.03 10.15
C ASP A 362 -3.43 -8.41 11.44
N ARG A 363 -4.27 -8.24 12.47
CA ARG A 363 -3.95 -7.67 13.79
C ARG A 363 -3.47 -6.20 13.74
N ALA A 364 -3.86 -5.45 12.71
CA ALA A 364 -3.52 -4.04 12.58
C ALA A 364 -4.03 -3.18 13.75
N THR A 365 -3.19 -2.25 14.20
CA THR A 365 -3.52 -1.28 15.25
C THR A 365 -4.16 0.00 14.74
N TRP A 366 -4.03 0.31 13.44
CA TRP A 366 -4.59 1.50 12.80
C TRP A 366 -5.60 1.12 11.72
N GLY A 367 -6.81 1.71 11.78
CA GLY A 367 -7.94 1.31 10.93
C GLY A 367 -8.29 -0.18 11.05
N GLY A 368 -7.93 -0.81 12.16
CA GLY A 368 -8.28 -2.18 12.50
C GLY A 368 -9.71 -2.24 13.06
N THR A 369 -10.53 -3.13 12.53
CA THR A 369 -11.80 -3.55 13.12
C THR A 369 -11.66 -4.97 13.66
N ASP A 370 -12.43 -5.32 14.70
CA ASP A 370 -12.46 -6.69 15.19
C ASP A 370 -12.89 -7.65 14.06
N PRO A 371 -12.20 -8.79 13.85
CA PRO A 371 -12.57 -9.76 12.83
C PRO A 371 -14.01 -10.25 13.00
N ARG A 372 -14.76 -10.33 11.90
CA ARG A 372 -16.14 -10.84 11.89
C ARG A 372 -16.14 -12.35 11.62
N PRO A 373 -17.23 -13.07 11.93
CA PRO A 373 -17.35 -14.48 11.58
C PRO A 373 -17.13 -14.71 10.08
N GLY A 374 -16.21 -15.61 9.74
CA GLY A 374 -15.82 -15.91 8.35
C GLY A 374 -14.74 -15.01 7.75
N ASP A 375 -14.31 -13.95 8.43
CA ASP A 375 -13.11 -13.22 7.99
C ASP A 375 -11.84 -14.07 8.21
N ASP A 376 -10.82 -13.99 7.36
CA ASP A 376 -10.78 -13.21 6.11
C ASP A 376 -11.32 -13.96 4.89
N ARG A 377 -11.67 -13.20 3.86
CA ARG A 377 -12.50 -13.62 2.72
C ARG A 377 -11.83 -13.35 1.38
N ILE A 378 -12.27 -14.08 0.36
CA ILE A 378 -12.09 -13.68 -1.05
C ILE A 378 -13.47 -13.43 -1.66
N LEU A 379 -13.59 -12.28 -2.31
CA LEU A 379 -14.80 -11.86 -3.02
C LEU A 379 -14.50 -11.81 -4.52
N ARG A 380 -15.39 -12.34 -5.37
CA ARG A 380 -15.40 -12.14 -6.81
C ARG A 380 -16.38 -11.02 -7.16
N VAL A 381 -15.98 -10.08 -7.99
CA VAL A 381 -16.82 -8.94 -8.37
C VAL A 381 -16.70 -8.67 -9.86
N GLU A 382 -17.83 -8.71 -10.57
CA GLU A 382 -17.88 -8.33 -11.99
C GLU A 382 -17.51 -6.85 -12.17
N VAL A 383 -16.78 -6.53 -13.24
CA VAL A 383 -16.52 -5.14 -13.65
C VAL A 383 -16.96 -4.97 -15.09
N VAL A 384 -17.95 -4.11 -15.31
CA VAL A 384 -18.49 -3.82 -16.64
C VAL A 384 -17.89 -2.52 -17.14
N ALA A 385 -17.36 -2.53 -18.36
CA ALA A 385 -16.79 -1.34 -18.97
C ALA A 385 -17.85 -0.29 -19.29
N ALA A 386 -17.40 0.97 -19.34
CA ALA A 386 -18.20 2.13 -19.69
C ALA A 386 -18.98 1.94 -21.01
N GLY A 387 -20.30 1.75 -20.92
CA GLY A 387 -21.18 1.57 -22.09
C GLY A 387 -21.25 0.14 -22.67
N GLY A 388 -20.78 -0.87 -21.92
CA GLY A 388 -20.99 -2.29 -22.20
C GLY A 388 -22.35 -2.84 -21.76
#